data_AF-A0A916VWX9-F1
#
_entry.id   AF-A0A916VWX9-F1
#
_cell.length_a   1.000
_cell.length_b   1.000
_cell.length_c   1.000
_cell.angle_alpha   90.00
_cell.angle_beta   90.00
_cell.angle_gamma   90.00
#
_symmetry.space_group_name_H-M   'P 1'
#
loop_
_entity.id
_entity.type
_entity.pdbx_description
1 polymer ?
#
loop_
_entity_poly.entity_id
_entity_poly.type
_entity_poly.pdbx_seq_one_letter_code
_entity_poly.pdbx_strand_id
1 'polypeptide(L)' 'MARAALGIGVRDLARMAGVSSNTISRLERGEELKADTVATIRTALELAGVQFLDEGATASGLGVALKGES' A
#
# COMPACT_ATOMS: atom_id res chain seq x y z
N MET A 1 -1.55 -7.07 -3.33
CA MET A 1 -1.80 -5.61 -3.39
C MET A 1 -2.72 -5.20 -2.24
N ALA A 2 -2.34 -4.21 -1.43
CA ALA A 2 -3.08 -3.79 -0.22
C ALA A 2 -4.52 -3.33 -0.50
N ARG A 3 -4.76 -2.63 -1.62
CA ARG A 3 -6.11 -2.19 -2.00
C ARG A 3 -7.12 -3.33 -2.14
N ALA A 4 -6.66 -4.51 -2.55
CA ALA A 4 -7.53 -5.66 -2.75
C ALA A 4 -8.05 -6.19 -1.40
N ALA A 5 -7.23 -6.13 -0.35
CA ALA A 5 -7.66 -6.47 1.01
C ALA A 5 -8.70 -5.48 1.56
N LEU A 6 -8.64 -4.22 1.11
CA LEU A 6 -9.63 -3.19 1.44
C LEU A 6 -10.88 -3.22 0.54
N GLY A 7 -10.90 -4.05 -0.51
CA GLY A 7 -12.01 -4.08 -1.47
C GLY A 7 -12.15 -2.83 -2.35
N ILE A 8 -11.12 -1.99 -2.45
CA ILE A 8 -11.18 -0.70 -3.18
C ILE A 8 -10.51 -0.77 -4.56
N GLY A 9 -11.03 0.03 -5.49
CA GLY A 9 -10.49 0.17 -6.84
C GLY A 9 -9.28 1.10 -6.93
N VAL A 10 -8.59 1.08 -8.07
CA VAL A 10 -7.47 1.98 -8.39
C VAL A 10 -7.88 3.45 -8.27
N ARG A 11 -9.09 3.79 -8.75
CA ARG A 11 -9.63 5.17 -8.71
C ARG A 11 -9.91 5.63 -7.28
N ASP A 12 -10.28 4.72 -6.39
CA ASP A 12 -10.58 5.05 -5.00
C ASP A 12 -9.31 5.33 -4.22
N LEU A 13 -8.30 4.47 -4.36
CA LEU A 13 -6.99 4.71 -3.75
C LEU A 13 -6.34 6.00 -4.29
N ALA A 14 -6.46 6.26 -5.59
CA ALA A 14 -5.96 7.49 -6.20
C ALA A 14 -6.60 8.74 -5.57
N ARG A 15 -7.93 8.72 -5.36
CA ARG A 15 -8.66 9.79 -4.68
C ARG A 15 -8.22 9.97 -3.23
N MET A 16 -8.08 8.87 -2.49
CA MET A 16 -7.66 8.88 -1.08
C MET A 16 -6.24 9.42 -0.91
N ALA A 17 -5.33 9.08 -1.82
CA ALA A 17 -3.95 9.51 -1.81
C ALA A 17 -3.71 10.87 -2.51
N GLY A 18 -4.73 11.48 -3.12
CA GLY A 18 -4.56 12.74 -3.84
C GLY A 18 -3.62 12.66 -5.06
N VAL A 19 -3.57 11.51 -5.73
CA VAL A 19 -2.71 11.28 -6.91
C VAL A 19 -3.54 10.83 -8.12
N SER A 20 -2.91 10.75 -9.30
CA SER A 20 -3.57 10.22 -10.50
C SER A 20 -3.76 8.69 -10.41
N SER A 21 -4.80 8.16 -11.07
CA SER A 21 -4.97 6.71 -11.19
C SER A 21 -3.80 6.04 -11.91
N ASN A 22 -3.15 6.73 -12.86
CA ASN A 22 -1.95 6.25 -13.53
C ASN A 22 -0.79 6.07 -12.53
N THR A 23 -0.64 6.99 -11.57
CA THR A 23 0.38 6.88 -10.51
C THR A 23 0.19 5.58 -9.71
N ILE A 24 -1.06 5.25 -9.34
CA ILE A 24 -1.36 3.98 -8.67
C ILE A 24 -1.02 2.79 -9.59
N SER A 25 -1.44 2.81 -10.85
CA SER A 25 -1.11 1.73 -11.79
C SER A 25 0.39 1.56 -12.04
N ARG A 26 1.19 2.63 -11.96
CA ARG A 26 2.66 2.57 -12.01
C ARG A 26 3.23 1.92 -10.76
N LEU A 27 2.75 2.30 -9.57
CA LEU A 27 3.12 1.66 -8.30
C LEU A 27 2.84 0.15 -8.33
N GLU A 28 1.64 -0.26 -8.76
CA GLU A 28 1.27 -1.69 -8.80
C GLU A 28 2.11 -2.52 -9.77
N ARG A 29 2.70 -1.88 -10.79
CA ARG A 29 3.63 -2.52 -11.75
C ARG A 29 5.08 -2.52 -11.28
N GLY A 30 5.37 -1.94 -10.11
CA GLY A 30 6.72 -1.85 -9.55
C GLY A 30 7.60 -0.81 -10.23
N GLU A 31 7.02 0.18 -10.93
CA GLU A 31 7.79 1.29 -11.45
C GLU A 31 8.29 2.21 -10.34
N GLU A 32 9.44 2.84 -10.57
CA GLU A 32 9.98 3.84 -9.68
C GLU A 32 9.10 5.10 -9.64
N LEU A 33 8.78 5.53 -8.42
CA LEU A 33 8.05 6.75 -8.10
C LEU A 33 8.87 7.58 -7.12
N LYS A 34 8.57 8.88 -7.04
CA LYS A 34 9.17 9.75 -6.02
C LYS A 34 8.83 9.24 -4.62
N ALA A 35 9.78 9.32 -3.70
CA ALA A 35 9.60 8.89 -2.31
C ALA A 35 8.35 9.50 -1.67
N ASP A 36 8.11 10.80 -1.85
CA ASP A 36 6.93 11.49 -1.30
C ASP A 36 5.61 10.95 -1.85
N THR A 37 5.59 10.54 -3.11
CA THR A 37 4.42 9.90 -3.74
C THR A 37 4.15 8.54 -3.11
N VAL A 38 5.19 7.73 -2.91
CA VAL A 38 5.07 6.43 -2.23
C VAL A 38 4.59 6.62 -0.80
N ALA A 39 5.16 7.60 -0.07
CA ALA A 39 4.76 7.92 1.29
C ALA A 39 3.28 8.33 1.37
N THR A 40 2.81 9.19 0.46
CA THR A 40 1.41 9.62 0.43
C THR A 40 0.45 8.45 0.17
N ILE A 41 0.81 7.54 -0.73
CA ILE A 41 0.01 6.33 -1.01
C ILE A 41 0.02 5.38 0.18
N ARG A 42 1.17 5.19 0.85
CA ARG A 42 1.29 4.40 2.07
C ARG A 42 0.38 4.94 3.17
N THR A 43 0.44 6.25 3.45
CA THR A 43 -0.41 6.90 4.46
C THR A 43 -1.90 6.74 4.14
N ALA A 44 -2.31 6.86 2.87
CA ALA A 44 -3.71 6.66 2.49
C ALA A 44 -4.20 5.23 2.76
N LEU A 45 -3.34 4.22 2.57
CA LEU A 45 -3.66 2.83 2.91
C LEU A 45 -3.69 2.61 4.43
N GLU A 46 -2.78 3.22 5.17
CA GLU A 46 -2.74 3.16 6.64
C GLU A 46 -3.99 3.76 7.27
N LEU A 47 -4.42 4.93 6.81
CA LEU A 47 -5.66 5.58 7.24
C LEU A 47 -6.91 4.74 6.89
N ALA A 48 -6.82 3.87 5.89
CA ALA A 48 -7.89 2.94 5.51
C ALA A 48 -7.86 1.61 6.28
N GLY A 49 -6.88 1.42 7.19
CA GLY A 49 -6.77 0.25 8.05
C GLY A 49 -5.70 -0.77 7.64
N VAL A 50 -4.82 -0.45 6.69
CA VAL A 50 -3.67 -1.31 6.34
C VAL A 50 -2.52 -1.07 7.33
N GLN A 51 -1.95 -2.12 7.89
CA GLN A 51 -0.70 -2.04 8.62
C GLN A 51 0.45 -2.52 7.71
N PHE A 52 1.42 -1.65 7.43
CA PHE A 52 2.69 -2.08 6.84
C PHE A 52 3.61 -2.59 7.95
N LEU A 53 4.24 -3.74 7.71
CA LEU A 53 5.15 -4.37 8.66
C LEU A 53 6.58 -4.11 8.24
N ASP A 54 7.36 -3.56 9.16
CA ASP A 54 8.81 -3.58 9.07
C ASP A 54 9.34 -4.96 9.51
N GLU A 55 10.60 -5.24 9.23
CA GLU A 55 11.22 -6.50 9.61
C GLU A 55 11.12 -6.75 11.13
N GLY A 56 10.69 -7.96 11.51
CA GLY A 56 10.46 -8.33 12.91
C GLY A 56 9.17 -7.76 13.53
N ALA A 57 8.40 -6.92 12.82
CA ALA A 57 7.12 -6.42 13.31
C ALA A 57 6.03 -7.51 13.32
N THR A 58 5.09 -7.40 14.26
CA THR A 58 3.93 -8.30 14.36
C THR A 58 2.68 -7.60 13.84
N ALA A 59 1.88 -8.31 13.05
CA ALA A 59 0.58 -7.83 12.61
C ALA A 59 -0.41 -7.76 13.78
N SER A 60 -1.11 -6.63 13.91
CA SER A 60 -2.18 -6.47 14.89
C SER A 60 -3.49 -7.16 14.45
N GLY A 61 -3.67 -7.36 13.15
CA GLY A 61 -4.83 -8.03 12.55
C GLY A 61 -4.45 -9.27 11.73
N LEU A 62 -5.44 -9.87 11.09
CA LEU A 62 -5.23 -10.99 10.17
C LEU A 62 -4.44 -10.53 8.94
N GLY A 63 -3.47 -11.33 8.53
CA GLY A 63 -2.60 -11.01 7.39
C GLY A 63 -1.69 -12.15 6.99
N VAL A 64 -0.89 -11.91 5.96
CA VAL A 64 0.12 -12.85 5.47
C VAL A 64 1.50 -12.21 5.57
N ALA A 65 2.44 -12.94 6.13
CA ALA A 65 3.87 -12.61 6.11
C ALA A 65 4.62 -13.84 5.57
N LEU A 66 5.67 -13.61 4.80
CA LEU A 66 6.53 -14.70 4.34
C LEU A 66 7.50 -15.08 5.47
N LYS A 67 7.93 -16.34 5.47
CA LYS A 67 8.97 -16.80 6.39
C LYS A 67 10.28 -16.06 6.06
N GLY A 68 10.97 -15.53 7.08
CA GLY A 68 12.29 -14.93 6.90
C GLY A 68 13.30 -15.94 6.36
N GLU A 69 14.22 -15.49 5.52
CA GLU A 69 15.34 -16.30 5.05
C GLU A 69 16.23 -16.66 6.26
N SER A 70 16.52 -17.96 6.45
CA SER A 70 17.33 -18.50 7.54
C SER A 70 18.74 -18.79 7.07
#